data_AF-A0A2E0F442-F1
#
_entry.id   AF-A0A2E0F442-F1
#
_cell.length_a   1.000
_cell.length_b   1.000
_cell.length_c   1.000
_cell.angle_alpha   90.00
_cell.angle_beta   90.00
_cell.angle_gamma   90.00
#
_symmetry.space_group_name_H-M   'P 1'
#
loop_
_entity.id
_entity.type
_entity.pdbx_description
1 polymer ?
#
loop_
_entity_poly.entity_id
_entity_poly.type
_entity_poly.pdbx_seq_one_letter_code
_entity_poly.pdbx_strand_id
1 'polypeptide(L)' 'MDSCIFEYLKKVKSLFIVTLIISFALFVFGLYIIYDEGDYFQGFIMMSLGFTIGINDWINLFKKKK' A
#
# COMPACT_ATOMS: atom_id res chain seq x y z
N MET A 1 25.56 -14.22 -13.05
CA MET A 1 24.90 -13.91 -11.76
C MET A 1 23.86 -12.78 -11.90
N ASP A 2 23.92 -12.03 -13.00
CA ASP A 2 23.15 -10.81 -13.27
C ASP A 2 21.69 -11.07 -13.69
N SER A 3 21.39 -12.25 -14.26
CA SER A 3 20.03 -12.62 -14.68
C SER A 3 19.05 -12.75 -13.50
N CYS A 4 19.53 -13.22 -12.33
CA CYS A 4 18.72 -13.37 -11.12
C CYS A 4 18.37 -12.01 -10.48
N ILE A 5 19.32 -11.06 -10.51
CA ILE A 5 19.13 -9.71 -9.96
C ILE A 5 18.13 -8.91 -10.81
N PHE A 6 18.15 -9.07 -12.13
CA PHE A 6 17.21 -8.41 -13.03
C PHE A 6 15.77 -8.90 -12.84
N GLU A 7 15.57 -10.20 -12.66
CA GLU A 7 14.26 -10.79 -12.34
C GLU A 7 13.74 -10.32 -10.98
N TYR A 8 14.62 -10.24 -9.99
CA TYR A 8 14.30 -9.73 -8.66
C TYR A 8 13.85 -8.27 -8.71
N LEU A 9 14.59 -7.40 -9.42
CA LEU A 9 14.23 -5.99 -9.59
C LEU A 9 12.88 -5.81 -10.31
N LYS A 10 12.59 -6.64 -11.31
CA LYS A 10 11.30 -6.62 -12.02
C LYS A 10 10.15 -7.06 -11.12
N LYS A 11 10.37 -8.09 -10.30
CA LYS A 11 9.40 -8.61 -9.32
C LYS A 11 9.13 -7.61 -8.20
N VAL A 12 10.17 -6.97 -7.67
CA VAL A 12 10.05 -5.91 -6.64
C VAL A 12 9.26 -4.71 -7.18
N LYS A 13 9.49 -4.30 -8.44
CA LYS A 13 8.71 -3.23 -9.08
C LYS A 13 7.24 -3.60 -9.30
N SER A 14 6.95 -4.87 -9.55
CA SER A 14 5.57 -5.38 -9.65
C SER A 14 4.90 -5.46 -8.27
N LEU A 15 5.63 -5.87 -7.24
CA LEU A 15 5.12 -5.95 -5.87
C LEU A 15 4.74 -4.57 -5.34
N PHE A 16 5.55 -3.55 -5.64
CA PHE A 16 5.28 -2.14 -5.34
C PHE A 16 3.92 -1.65 -5.87
N ILE A 17 3.57 -2.04 -7.10
CA ILE A 17 2.27 -1.65 -7.70
C ILE A 17 1.12 -2.36 -6.99
N VAL A 18 1.31 -3.64 -6.64
CA VAL A 18 0.29 -4.46 -5.97
C VAL A 18 0.00 -3.92 -4.56
N THR A 19 1.04 -3.59 -3.79
CA THR A 19 0.88 -3.00 -2.45
C THR A 19 0.24 -1.61 -2.50
N LEU A 20 0.54 -0.82 -3.54
CA LEU A 20 -0.14 0.47 -3.77
C LEU A 20 -1.65 0.28 -4.06
N ILE A 21 -2.01 -0.69 -4.89
CA ILE A 21 -3.42 -1.02 -5.21
C ILE A 21 -4.15 -1.51 -3.95
N ILE A 22 -3.52 -2.40 -3.18
CA ILE A 22 -4.10 -2.94 -1.94
C ILE A 22 -4.30 -1.84 -0.90
N SER A 23 -3.33 -0.93 -0.76
CA SER A 23 -3.43 0.25 0.10
C SER A 23 -4.64 1.12 -0.28
N PHE A 24 -4.83 1.37 -1.57
CA PHE A 24 -5.97 2.15 -2.09
C PHE A 24 -7.31 1.43 -1.86
N ALA A 25 -7.36 0.12 -2.09
CA ALA A 25 -8.56 -0.69 -1.85
C ALA A 25 -8.96 -0.68 -0.37
N LEU A 26 -8.00 -0.84 0.55
CA LEU A 26 -8.22 -0.76 2.00
C LEU A 26 -8.70 0.63 2.44
N PHE A 27 -8.17 1.69 1.82
CA PHE A 27 -8.59 3.05 2.12
C PHE A 27 -10.06 3.30 1.73
N VAL A 28 -10.45 2.88 0.52
CA VAL A 28 -11.84 2.97 0.04
C VAL A 28 -12.77 2.09 0.89
N PHE A 29 -12.31 0.89 1.27
CA PHE A 29 -13.06 0.01 2.16
C PHE A 29 -13.25 0.61 3.56
N GLY A 30 -12.23 1.27 4.11
CA GLY A 30 -12.34 2.03 5.36
C GLY A 30 -13.36 3.16 5.25
N LEU A 31 -13.39 3.90 4.13
CA LEU A 31 -14.41 4.94 3.88
C LEU A 31 -15.82 4.35 3.81
N TYR A 32 -15.97 3.18 3.18
CA TYR A 32 -17.25 2.48 3.10
C TYR A 32 -17.80 2.14 4.48
N ILE A 33 -16.97 1.55 5.37
CA ILE A 33 -17.38 1.22 6.74
C ILE A 33 -17.83 2.47 7.50
N ILE A 34 -17.11 3.59 7.35
CA ILE A 34 -17.48 4.86 8.01
C ILE A 34 -18.84 5.36 7.50
N TYR A 35 -19.09 5.26 6.19
CA TYR A 35 -20.29 5.83 5.58
C TYR A 35 -21.53 4.95 5.77
N ASP A 36 -21.38 3.63 5.69
CA ASP A 36 -22.50 2.68 5.73
C ASP A 36 -22.84 2.22 7.15
N GLU A 37 -21.82 1.83 7.94
CA GLU A 37 -22.01 1.32 9.30
C GLU A 37 -21.92 2.43 10.36
N GLY A 38 -21.36 3.60 10.02
CA GLY A 38 -21.11 4.68 10.98
C GLY A 38 -20.00 4.36 12.00
N ASP A 39 -19.27 3.25 11.82
CA ASP A 39 -18.19 2.86 12.71
C ASP A 39 -16.87 3.55 12.32
N TYR A 40 -16.73 4.75 12.87
CA TYR A 40 -15.52 5.56 12.70
C TYR A 40 -14.26 4.88 13.23
N PHE A 41 -14.35 4.06 14.28
CA PHE A 41 -13.18 3.44 14.89
C PHE A 41 -12.64 2.33 14.00
N GLN A 42 -13.51 1.43 13.55
CA GLN A 42 -13.15 0.34 12.65
C GLN A 42 -12.69 0.86 11.29
N GLY A 43 -13.36 1.89 10.75
CA GLY A 43 -12.95 2.55 9.51
C GLY A 43 -11.55 3.17 9.59
N PHE A 44 -11.22 3.82 10.72
CA PHE A 44 -9.90 4.41 10.94
C PHE A 44 -8.80 3.35 11.09
N ILE A 45 -9.11 2.21 11.72
CA ILE A 45 -8.20 1.06 11.78
C ILE A 45 -7.92 0.51 10.37
N MET A 46 -8.95 0.33 9.54
CA MET A 46 -8.78 -0.14 8.16
C MET A 46 -7.95 0.82 7.30
N MET A 47 -8.17 2.13 7.42
CA MET A 47 -7.37 3.13 6.71
C MET A 47 -5.91 3.14 7.16
N SER A 48 -5.66 3.08 8.47
CA SER A 48 -4.30 3.08 9.01
C SER A 48 -3.54 1.79 8.67
N LEU A 49 -4.23 0.64 8.58
CA LEU A 49 -3.68 -0.61 8.04
C LEU A 49 -3.30 -0.47 6.56
N GLY A 50 -4.21 0.09 5.75
CA GLY A 50 -3.93 0.38 4.33
C GLY A 50 -2.70 1.27 4.16
N PHE A 51 -2.56 2.29 5.00
CA PHE A 51 -1.37 3.15 5.03
C PHE A 51 -0.12 2.41 5.48
N THR A 52 -0.20 1.58 6.51
CA THR A 52 0.94 0.81 7.05
C THR A 52 1.50 -0.15 6.01
N ILE A 53 0.62 -0.83 5.25
CA ILE A 53 1.03 -1.73 4.16
C ILE A 53 1.69 -0.96 3.01
N GLY A 54 1.18 0.23 2.67
CA GLY A 54 1.75 1.10 1.63
C GLY A 54 2.96 1.93 2.08
N ILE A 55 3.28 1.95 3.39
CA ILE A 55 4.29 2.87 3.95
C ILE A 55 5.69 2.57 3.42
N ASN A 56 6.00 1.30 3.19
CA ASN A 56 7.31 0.86 2.70
C ASN A 56 7.55 1.36 1.26
N ASP A 57 6.49 1.41 0.47
CA ASP A 57 6.49 1.95 -0.90
C ASP A 57 6.54 3.47 -0.91
N TRP A 58 5.79 4.12 -0.03
CA TRP A 58 5.88 5.57 0.16
C TRP A 58 7.29 5.99 0.57
N ILE A 59 7.90 5.34 1.57
CA ILE A 59 9.27 5.64 2.02
C ILE A 59 10.27 5.46 0.86
N ASN A 60 10.12 4.42 0.04
CA ASN A 60 10.95 4.21 -1.14
C ASN A 60 10.76 5.28 -2.23
N LEU A 61 9.53 5.79 -2.43
CA LEU A 61 9.26 6.93 -3.32
C LEU A 61 9.90 8.22 -2.81
N PHE A 62 9.78 8.51 -1.51
CA PHE A 62 10.35 9.72 -0.91
C PHE A 62 11.88 9.66 -0.85
N LYS A 63 12.48 8.49 -0.60
CA LYS A 63 13.95 8.29 -0.65
C LYS A 63 14.53 8.43 -2.05
N LYS A 64 13.76 8.19 -3.11
CA LYS A 64 14.20 8.35 -4.51
C LYS A 64 14.32 9.81 -4.96
N LYS A 65 13.87 10.78 -4.16
CA LYS A 65 14.18 12.20 -4.38
C LYS A 65 15.52 12.53 -3.70
N LYS A 66 16.63 12.17 -4.34
CA LYS A 66 17.93 12.80 -4.12
C LYS A 66 18.49 13.19 -5.47
#